data_AF-A0A1G3BSZ0-F1
#
_entry.id   AF-A0A1G3BSZ0-F1
#
_cell.length_a   1.000
_cell.length_b   1.000
_cell.length_c   1.000
_cell.angle_alpha   90.00
_cell.angle_beta   90.00
_cell.angle_gamma   90.00
#
_symmetry.space_group_name_H-M   'P 1'
#
loop_
_entity.id
_entity.type
_entity.pdbx_description
1 polymer ?
#
loop_
_entity_poly.entity_id
_entity_poly.type
_entity_poly.pdbx_seq_one_letter_code
_entity_poly.pdbx_strand_id
1 'polypeptide(L)'
;MGQSGKLPLHKRYNENEMKKAIANRYRNISNAIPLQLKYLGESKEFAEIVKKLRKGGWKDWHILLSIANRMFNLKNFIGKTGWYPKTEEEKKEVFLNFKEEENFQPFCVTEFTEKILYFHLEGALIVSCEAMGFEFRKREIKPEKIEKFLRMRMKYFGLDIPHKTYFPLAD
;
A
#
# COMPACT_ATOMS: atom_id res chain seq x y z
N MET A 1 16.78 31.88 3.41
CA MET A 1 15.36 31.48 3.22
C MET A 1 15.17 31.08 1.76
N GLY A 2 15.21 29.78 1.46
CA GLY A 2 15.10 29.27 0.09
C GLY A 2 13.64 29.13 -0.31
N GLN A 3 13.23 29.78 -1.38
CA GLN A 3 11.90 29.63 -1.98
C GLN A 3 11.64 28.14 -2.26
N SER A 4 10.71 27.51 -1.54
CA SER A 4 10.21 26.17 -1.83
C SER A 4 9.27 26.25 -3.03
N GLY A 5 9.83 26.58 -4.20
CA GLY A 5 9.13 26.51 -5.47
C GLY A 5 8.61 25.09 -5.66
N LYS A 6 7.28 24.94 -5.74
CA LYS A 6 6.61 23.68 -6.01
C LYS A 6 7.21 23.11 -7.30
N LEU A 7 7.96 22.01 -7.19
CA LEU A 7 8.59 21.40 -8.35
C LEU A 7 7.49 21.05 -9.38
N PRO A 8 7.72 21.26 -10.68
CA PRO A 8 6.76 20.86 -11.69
C PRO A 8 6.54 19.34 -11.62
N LEU A 9 5.38 18.86 -12.05
CA LEU A 9 5.13 17.43 -12.12
C LEU A 9 6.09 16.76 -13.11
N HIS A 10 6.37 15.47 -12.94
CA HIS A 10 7.19 14.74 -13.89
C HIS A 10 6.43 14.51 -15.20
N LYS A 11 7.11 14.45 -16.35
CA LYS A 11 6.50 14.21 -17.67
C LYS A 11 5.72 12.89 -17.79
N ARG A 12 6.03 11.91 -16.92
CA ARG A 12 5.33 10.62 -16.83
C ARG A 12 4.11 10.65 -15.90
N TYR A 13 3.83 11.76 -15.23
CA TYR A 13 2.66 11.88 -14.39
C TYR A 13 1.40 11.93 -15.25
N ASN A 14 0.50 10.97 -15.06
CA ASN A 14 -0.82 10.95 -15.65
C ASN A 14 -1.87 10.80 -14.53
N GLU A 15 -2.63 11.87 -14.29
CA GLU A 15 -3.62 11.87 -13.20
C GLU A 15 -4.73 10.85 -13.41
N ASN A 16 -5.17 10.63 -14.64
CA ASN A 16 -6.25 9.69 -14.94
C ASN A 16 -5.81 8.24 -14.71
N GLU A 17 -4.60 7.88 -15.10
CA GLU A 17 -4.05 6.55 -14.81
C GLU A 17 -3.85 6.34 -13.31
N MET A 18 -3.37 7.36 -12.60
CA MET A 18 -3.22 7.30 -11.15
C MET A 18 -4.57 7.14 -10.45
N LYS A 19 -5.60 7.91 -10.84
CA LYS A 19 -6.97 7.75 -10.30
C LYS A 19 -7.53 6.36 -10.60
N LYS A 20 -7.32 5.83 -11.80
CA LYS A 20 -7.72 4.46 -12.18
C LYS A 20 -7.02 3.41 -11.30
N ALA A 21 -5.72 3.57 -11.06
CA ALA A 21 -4.95 2.68 -10.19
C ALA A 21 -5.46 2.74 -8.74
N ILE A 22 -5.74 3.93 -8.21
CA ILE A 22 -6.32 4.12 -6.87
C ILE A 22 -7.70 3.47 -6.77
N ALA A 23 -8.57 3.68 -7.75
CA ALA A 23 -9.90 3.07 -7.80
C ALA A 23 -9.83 1.54 -7.81
N ASN A 24 -8.91 0.99 -8.61
CA ASN A 24 -8.68 -0.45 -8.65
C ASN A 24 -8.18 -0.99 -7.31
N ARG A 25 -7.30 -0.27 -6.60
CA ARG A 25 -6.84 -0.67 -5.26
C ARG A 25 -7.99 -0.70 -4.26
N TYR A 26 -8.78 0.38 -4.17
CA TYR A 26 -9.94 0.41 -3.27
C TYR A 26 -10.90 -0.75 -3.55
N ARG A 27 -11.28 -0.95 -4.83
CA ARG A 27 -12.21 -2.03 -5.19
C ARG A 27 -11.62 -3.41 -4.95
N ASN A 28 -10.46 -3.70 -5.53
CA ASN A 28 -9.93 -5.07 -5.56
C ASN A 28 -9.45 -5.51 -4.17
N ILE A 29 -8.74 -4.65 -3.43
CA ILE A 29 -8.22 -5.03 -2.11
C ILE A 29 -9.38 -5.19 -1.13
N SER A 30 -10.33 -4.26 -1.09
CA SER A 30 -11.44 -4.39 -0.12
C SER A 30 -12.38 -5.57 -0.40
N ASN A 31 -12.47 -6.02 -1.65
CA ASN A 31 -13.18 -7.25 -2.00
C ASN A 31 -12.36 -8.52 -1.71
N ALA A 32 -11.03 -8.44 -1.77
CA ALA A 32 -10.15 -9.56 -1.51
C ALA A 32 -10.01 -9.88 -0.02
N ILE A 33 -10.03 -8.85 0.84
CA ILE A 33 -9.75 -9.00 2.29
C ILE A 33 -10.82 -8.41 3.22
N PRO A 34 -12.13 -8.63 2.98
CA PRO A 34 -13.19 -7.98 3.74
C PRO A 34 -13.19 -8.32 5.24
N LEU A 35 -12.87 -9.56 5.62
CA LEU A 35 -12.90 -10.01 7.02
C LEU A 35 -11.73 -9.43 7.82
N GLN A 36 -10.52 -9.39 7.24
CA GLN A 36 -9.38 -8.74 7.88
C GLN A 36 -9.63 -7.24 8.08
N LEU A 37 -10.19 -6.56 7.08
CA LEU A 37 -10.47 -5.13 7.19
C LEU A 37 -11.50 -4.85 8.29
N LYS A 38 -12.55 -5.67 8.40
CA LYS A 38 -13.52 -5.57 9.50
C LYS A 38 -12.83 -5.76 10.85
N TYR A 39 -12.06 -6.84 11.01
CA TYR A 39 -11.35 -7.14 12.26
C TYR A 39 -10.39 -6.02 12.69
N LEU A 40 -9.60 -5.48 11.76
CA LEU A 40 -8.71 -4.36 12.04
C LEU A 40 -9.48 -3.06 12.33
N GLY A 41 -10.61 -2.83 11.65
CA GLY A 41 -11.47 -1.66 11.87
C GLY A 41 -12.14 -1.61 13.24
N GLU A 42 -12.28 -2.75 13.92
CA GLU A 42 -12.81 -2.86 15.29
C GLU A 42 -11.73 -2.68 16.37
N SER A 43 -10.45 -2.64 15.99
CA SER A 43 -9.34 -2.52 16.93
C SER A 43 -8.97 -1.06 17.23
N LYS A 44 -9.06 -0.67 18.51
CA LYS A 44 -8.58 0.64 18.98
C LYS A 44 -7.07 0.82 18.77
N GLU A 45 -6.29 -0.24 18.95
CA GLU A 45 -4.85 -0.21 18.71
C GLU A 45 -4.56 0.11 17.25
N PHE A 46 -5.27 -0.54 16.33
CA PHE A 46 -5.09 -0.30 14.89
C PHE A 46 -5.58 1.09 14.47
N ALA A 47 -6.67 1.59 15.05
CA ALA A 47 -7.17 2.93 14.79
C ALA A 47 -6.12 4.01 15.11
N GLU A 48 -5.36 3.86 16.20
CA GLU A 48 -4.25 4.78 16.53
C GLU A 48 -3.09 4.70 15.52
N ILE A 49 -2.80 3.51 14.98
CA ILE A 49 -1.83 3.36 13.89
C ILE A 49 -2.32 4.09 12.64
N VAL A 50 -3.57 3.88 12.23
CA VAL A 50 -4.17 4.56 11.07
C VAL A 50 -4.12 6.09 11.22
N LYS A 51 -4.44 6.60 12.42
CA LYS A 51 -4.37 8.03 12.74
C LYS A 51 -2.96 8.59 12.56
N LYS A 52 -1.92 7.88 13.03
CA LYS A 52 -0.51 8.26 12.83
C LYS A 52 -0.12 8.26 11.35
N LEU A 53 -0.49 7.22 10.61
CA LEU A 53 -0.20 7.13 9.17
C LEU A 53 -0.87 8.26 8.38
N ARG A 54 -2.17 8.53 8.64
CA ARG A 54 -2.90 9.65 8.03
C ARG A 54 -2.26 10.99 8.37
N LYS A 55 -1.79 11.20 9.60
CA LYS A 55 -1.00 12.39 9.99
C LYS A 55 0.31 12.51 9.20
N GLY A 56 0.92 11.38 8.82
CA GLY A 56 2.06 11.30 7.89
C GLY A 56 1.70 11.52 6.41
N GLY A 57 0.44 11.84 6.11
CA GLY A 57 -0.05 12.10 4.75
C GLY A 57 -0.40 10.83 3.96
N TRP A 58 -0.54 9.69 4.63
CA TRP A 58 -1.06 8.48 3.97
C TRP A 58 -2.54 8.63 3.66
N LYS A 59 -2.95 8.02 2.55
CA LYS A 59 -4.34 7.82 2.15
C LYS A 59 -4.77 6.38 2.46
N ASP A 60 -6.06 6.13 2.56
CA ASP A 60 -6.58 4.80 2.88
C ASP A 60 -6.12 3.74 1.87
N TRP A 61 -5.99 4.08 0.58
CA TRP A 61 -5.44 3.14 -0.41
C TRP A 61 -3.98 2.73 -0.15
N HIS A 62 -3.16 3.58 0.49
CA HIS A 62 -1.81 3.22 0.90
C HIS A 62 -1.85 2.19 2.04
N ILE A 63 -2.73 2.43 3.02
CA ILE A 63 -2.93 1.55 4.17
C ILE A 63 -3.46 0.19 3.70
N LEU A 64 -4.48 0.18 2.85
CA LEU A 64 -5.03 -1.03 2.23
C LEU A 64 -3.96 -1.83 1.49
N LEU A 65 -3.11 -1.15 0.69
CA LEU A 65 -2.04 -1.81 -0.04
C LEU A 65 -1.01 -2.44 0.90
N SER A 66 -0.62 -1.74 1.97
CA SER A 66 0.30 -2.29 2.98
C SER A 66 -0.29 -3.49 3.72
N ILE A 67 -1.58 -3.45 4.09
CA ILE A 67 -2.28 -4.59 4.71
C ILE A 67 -2.30 -5.78 3.76
N ALA A 68 -2.71 -5.58 2.50
CA ALA A 68 -2.77 -6.65 1.50
C ALA A 68 -1.40 -7.30 1.27
N ASN A 69 -0.35 -6.49 1.14
CA ASN A 69 1.03 -6.98 1.00
C ASN A 69 1.48 -7.75 2.25
N ARG A 70 1.10 -7.29 3.46
CA ARG A 70 1.41 -7.99 4.71
C ARG A 70 0.70 -9.34 4.78
N MET A 71 -0.59 -9.39 4.48
CA MET A 71 -1.37 -10.63 4.46
C MET A 71 -0.83 -11.62 3.43
N PHE A 72 -0.45 -11.14 2.24
CA PHE A 72 0.17 -11.96 1.22
C PHE A 72 1.47 -12.61 1.74
N ASN A 73 2.33 -11.84 2.41
CA ASN A 73 3.55 -12.36 3.01
C ASN A 73 3.26 -13.32 4.17
N LEU A 74 2.31 -13.01 5.05
CA LEU A 74 1.91 -13.88 6.14
C LEU A 74 1.42 -15.23 5.62
N LYS A 75 0.58 -15.24 4.57
CA LYS A 75 0.03 -16.47 4.00
C LYS A 75 1.11 -17.35 3.37
N ASN A 76 1.99 -16.76 2.55
CA ASN A 76 2.93 -17.51 1.72
C ASN A 76 4.28 -17.81 2.41
N PHE A 77 4.80 -16.85 3.19
CA PHE A 77 6.15 -16.95 3.77
C PHE A 77 6.13 -17.52 5.20
N ILE A 78 5.17 -17.08 6.03
CA ILE A 78 5.12 -17.41 7.46
C ILE A 78 4.10 -18.53 7.73
N GLY A 79 3.04 -18.59 6.93
CA GLY A 79 1.80 -19.24 7.31
C GLY A 79 1.66 -20.71 6.96
N LYS A 80 1.93 -21.15 5.72
CA LYS A 80 1.44 -22.48 5.31
C LYS A 80 2.24 -23.28 4.27
N THR A 81 3.00 -22.68 3.37
CA THR A 81 3.49 -23.42 2.17
C THR A 81 5.00 -23.38 1.95
N GLY A 82 5.72 -22.43 2.55
CA GLY A 82 7.13 -22.17 2.18
C GLY A 82 7.31 -21.84 0.69
N TRP A 83 6.21 -21.58 -0.01
CA TRP A 83 6.16 -21.41 -1.45
C TRP A 83 6.32 -19.93 -1.78
N TYR A 84 7.19 -19.65 -2.75
CA TYR A 84 7.43 -18.31 -3.23
C TYR A 84 7.31 -18.27 -4.76
N PRO A 85 6.58 -17.28 -5.33
CA PRO A 85 6.58 -17.05 -6.76
C PRO A 85 8.00 -16.72 -7.25
N LYS A 86 8.50 -17.48 -8.23
CA LYS A 86 9.88 -17.40 -8.71
C LYS A 86 10.08 -16.28 -9.72
N THR A 87 8.99 -15.82 -10.34
CA THR A 87 8.98 -14.75 -11.35
C THR A 87 8.09 -13.58 -10.91
N GLU A 88 8.28 -12.42 -11.54
CA GLU A 88 7.42 -11.25 -11.30
C GLU A 88 6.01 -11.46 -11.86
N GLU A 89 5.87 -12.21 -12.94
CA GLU A 89 4.59 -12.63 -13.52
C GLU A 89 3.79 -13.49 -12.54
N GLU A 90 4.42 -14.51 -11.95
CA GLU A 90 3.80 -15.33 -10.92
C GLU A 90 3.41 -14.51 -9.68
N LYS A 91 4.28 -13.60 -9.21
CA LYS A 91 3.95 -12.69 -8.10
C LYS A 91 2.69 -11.90 -8.39
N LYS A 92 2.64 -11.31 -9.59
CA LYS A 92 1.51 -10.51 -10.04
C LYS A 92 0.24 -11.35 -10.13
N GLU A 93 0.32 -12.54 -10.69
CA GLU A 93 -0.82 -13.46 -10.82
C GLU A 93 -1.36 -13.87 -9.44
N VAL A 94 -0.49 -14.30 -8.53
CA VAL A 94 -0.91 -14.73 -7.18
C VAL A 94 -1.48 -13.55 -6.40
N PHE A 95 -0.89 -12.36 -6.54
CA PHE A 95 -1.41 -11.16 -5.88
C PHE A 95 -2.77 -10.73 -6.45
N LEU A 96 -2.95 -10.80 -7.78
CA LEU A 96 -4.23 -10.49 -8.42
C LEU A 96 -5.35 -11.47 -8.02
N ASN A 97 -4.99 -12.73 -7.80
CA ASN A 97 -5.90 -13.78 -7.36
C ASN A 97 -5.98 -13.92 -5.83
N PHE A 98 -5.24 -13.09 -5.09
CA PHE A 98 -5.23 -13.14 -3.63
C PHE A 98 -6.60 -12.75 -3.11
N LYS A 99 -7.20 -13.66 -2.33
CA LYS A 99 -8.45 -13.47 -1.63
C LYS A 99 -8.46 -14.28 -0.34
N GLU A 100 -9.21 -13.81 0.64
CA GLU A 100 -9.57 -14.59 1.82
C GLU A 100 -10.31 -15.86 1.39
N GLU A 101 -10.01 -16.96 2.06
CA GLU A 101 -10.69 -18.25 1.88
C GLU A 101 -11.97 -18.29 2.72
N GLU A 102 -12.87 -19.23 2.44
CA GLU A 102 -14.18 -19.33 3.13
C GLU A 102 -14.05 -19.44 4.67
N ASN A 103 -13.05 -20.16 5.16
CA ASN A 103 -12.76 -20.33 6.59
C ASN A 103 -11.62 -19.42 7.07
N PHE A 104 -11.39 -18.30 6.39
CA PHE A 104 -10.30 -17.39 6.73
C PHE A 104 -10.44 -16.86 8.16
N GLN A 105 -9.37 -17.02 8.93
CA GLN A 105 -9.22 -16.44 10.26
C GLN A 105 -8.36 -15.18 10.14
N PRO A 106 -8.85 -14.00 10.56
CA PRO A 106 -8.06 -12.78 10.55
C PRO A 106 -6.76 -12.94 11.33
N PHE A 107 -5.68 -12.40 10.77
CA PHE A 107 -4.41 -12.27 11.45
C PHE A 107 -4.53 -11.26 12.60
N CYS A 108 -3.84 -11.53 13.71
CA CYS A 108 -3.84 -10.69 14.89
C CYS A 108 -3.41 -9.25 14.55
N VAL A 109 -3.98 -8.25 15.23
CA VAL A 109 -3.64 -6.84 15.05
C VAL A 109 -2.14 -6.57 15.22
N THR A 110 -1.47 -7.34 16.08
CA THR A 110 -0.02 -7.25 16.33
C THR A 110 0.82 -7.55 15.09
N GLU A 111 0.25 -8.18 14.07
CA GLU A 111 0.90 -8.41 12.77
C GLU A 111 0.93 -7.16 11.87
N PHE A 112 0.23 -6.09 12.25
CA PHE A 112 0.03 -4.86 11.47
C PHE A 112 0.49 -3.62 12.21
N THR A 113 1.69 -3.68 12.80
CA THR A 113 2.32 -2.52 13.44
C THR A 113 2.67 -1.42 12.44
N GLU A 114 2.84 -0.19 12.92
CA GLU A 114 3.30 0.96 12.11
C GLU A 114 4.56 0.60 11.30
N LYS A 115 5.58 0.03 11.97
CA LYS A 115 6.83 -0.39 11.33
C LYS A 115 6.62 -1.38 10.17
N ILE A 116 5.72 -2.35 10.36
CA ILE A 116 5.41 -3.36 9.34
C ILE A 116 4.69 -2.70 8.15
N LEU A 117 3.72 -1.84 8.41
CA LEU A 117 2.98 -1.15 7.34
C LEU A 117 3.88 -0.22 6.52
N TYR A 118 4.80 0.49 7.17
CA TYR A 118 5.83 1.30 6.48
C TYR A 118 6.70 0.44 5.58
N PHE A 119 7.26 -0.66 6.10
CA PHE A 119 8.07 -1.58 5.31
C PHE A 119 7.35 -2.06 4.03
N HIS A 120 6.07 -2.40 4.15
CA HIS A 120 5.26 -2.83 3.01
C HIS A 120 4.92 -1.69 2.04
N LEU A 121 4.82 -0.45 2.51
CA LEU A 121 4.67 0.69 1.62
C LEU A 121 5.97 0.95 0.86
N GLU A 122 7.14 0.93 1.51
CA GLU A 122 8.43 1.16 0.86
C GLU A 122 8.64 0.22 -0.34
N GLY A 123 8.34 -1.07 -0.18
CA GLY A 123 8.33 -2.03 -1.29
C GLY A 123 7.32 -1.65 -2.38
N ALA A 124 6.12 -1.23 -2.00
CA ALA A 124 5.11 -0.79 -2.95
C ALA A 124 5.49 0.49 -3.72
N LEU A 125 6.28 1.41 -3.13
CA LEU A 125 6.79 2.60 -3.81
C LEU A 125 7.75 2.24 -4.95
N ILE A 126 8.59 1.22 -4.74
CA ILE A 126 9.53 0.69 -5.74
C ILE A 126 8.74 0.14 -6.93
N VAL A 127 7.82 -0.80 -6.66
CA VAL A 127 6.97 -1.41 -7.70
C VAL A 127 6.12 -0.37 -8.42
N SER A 128 5.63 0.65 -7.70
CA SER A 128 4.88 1.75 -8.31
C SER A 128 5.73 2.57 -9.28
N CYS A 129 7.02 2.78 -9.00
CA CYS A 129 7.93 3.46 -9.93
C CYS A 129 8.15 2.62 -11.19
N GLU A 130 8.37 1.31 -11.05
CA GLU A 130 8.55 0.40 -12.19
C GLU A 130 7.30 0.38 -13.08
N ALA A 131 6.11 0.29 -12.48
CA ALA A 131 4.84 0.33 -13.20
C ALA A 131 4.63 1.66 -13.97
N MET A 132 5.26 2.75 -13.54
CA MET A 132 5.26 4.05 -14.25
C MET A 132 6.37 4.14 -15.31
N GLY A 133 7.16 3.08 -15.52
CA GLY A 133 8.25 3.02 -16.47
C GLY A 133 9.53 3.73 -16.00
N PHE A 134 9.76 3.79 -14.69
CA PHE A 134 11.05 4.21 -14.15
C PHE A 134 11.98 3.01 -13.96
N GLU A 135 13.28 3.26 -14.12
CA GLU A 135 14.34 2.26 -13.94
C GLU A 135 15.28 2.70 -12.81
N PHE A 136 15.67 1.75 -11.97
CA PHE A 136 16.63 1.98 -10.89
C PHE A 136 18.05 1.70 -11.39
N ARG A 137 18.80 2.78 -11.68
CA ARG A 137 20.18 2.67 -12.20
C ARG A 137 21.25 2.37 -11.14
N LYS A 138 20.90 2.50 -9.86
CA LYS A 138 21.80 2.21 -8.74
C LYS A 138 21.37 0.91 -8.09
N ARG A 139 22.35 0.10 -7.69
CA ARG A 139 22.13 -1.16 -6.97
C ARG A 139 21.51 -0.92 -5.59
N GLU A 140 21.93 0.15 -4.91
CA GLU A 140 21.34 0.54 -3.62
C GLU A 140 20.16 1.49 -3.86
N ILE A 141 18.97 1.03 -3.50
CA ILE A 141 17.74 1.81 -3.52
C ILE A 141 17.49 2.36 -2.12
N LYS A 142 17.25 3.68 -2.04
CA LYS A 142 16.94 4.39 -0.81
C LYS A 142 15.46 4.76 -0.77
N PRO A 143 14.60 4.06 -0.01
CA PRO A 143 13.16 4.27 -0.03
C PRO A 143 12.75 5.73 0.23
N GLU A 144 13.46 6.44 1.10
CA GLU A 144 13.20 7.83 1.43
C GLU A 144 13.36 8.78 0.23
N LYS A 145 14.27 8.45 -0.70
CA LYS A 145 14.45 9.22 -1.94
C LYS A 145 13.33 8.96 -2.93
N ILE A 146 12.85 7.71 -3.00
CA ILE A 146 11.70 7.34 -3.84
C ILE A 146 10.45 8.04 -3.32
N GLU A 147 10.20 7.96 -2.01
CA GLU A 147 9.06 8.62 -1.39
C GLU A 147 9.07 10.11 -1.68
N LYS A 148 10.20 10.79 -1.45
CA LYS A 148 10.35 12.22 -1.75
C LYS A 148 10.04 12.52 -3.21
N PHE A 149 10.56 11.72 -4.15
CA PHE A 149 10.27 11.88 -5.57
C PHE A 149 8.77 11.72 -5.87
N LEU A 150 8.14 10.65 -5.39
CA LEU A 150 6.73 10.36 -5.61
C LEU A 150 5.80 11.42 -5.00
N ARG A 151 6.14 11.94 -3.82
CA ARG A 151 5.44 13.06 -3.19
C ARG A 151 5.55 14.34 -4.03
N MET A 152 6.76 14.72 -4.40
CA MET A 152 7.02 16.02 -5.03
C MET A 152 6.64 16.08 -6.51
N ARG A 153 6.77 14.97 -7.24
CA ARG A 153 6.72 14.96 -8.71
C ARG A 153 5.58 14.14 -9.29
N MET A 154 4.97 13.24 -8.52
CA MET A 154 3.95 12.28 -9.00
C MET A 154 2.60 12.38 -8.29
N LYS A 155 2.43 13.33 -7.36
CA LYS A 155 1.25 13.45 -6.48
C LYS A 155 0.85 12.14 -5.77
N TYR A 156 1.74 11.17 -5.59
CA TYR A 156 1.39 9.83 -5.10
C TYR A 156 0.66 9.89 -3.75
N PHE A 157 1.18 10.67 -2.81
CA PHE A 157 0.55 10.87 -1.49
C PHE A 157 -0.51 11.99 -1.47
N GLY A 158 -0.55 12.81 -2.51
CA GLY A 158 -1.46 13.96 -2.59
C GLY A 158 -2.78 13.65 -3.30
N LEU A 159 -2.80 12.61 -4.13
CA LEU A 159 -3.95 12.22 -4.93
C LEU A 159 -4.78 11.15 -4.20
N ASP A 160 -6.09 11.34 -4.24
CA ASP A 160 -7.07 10.38 -3.77
C ASP A 160 -8.34 10.50 -4.60
N ILE A 161 -9.31 9.62 -4.36
CA ILE A 161 -10.64 9.66 -4.96
C ILE A 161 -11.70 9.45 -3.87
N PRO A 162 -12.97 9.83 -4.07
CA PRO A 162 -14.04 9.49 -3.15
C PRO A 162 -14.14 7.97 -2.94
N HIS A 163 -14.25 7.55 -1.68
CA HIS A 163 -14.34 6.14 -1.28
C HIS A 163 -15.09 6.02 0.06
N LYS A 164 -15.59 4.82 0.37
CA LYS A 164 -16.19 4.52 1.68
C LYS A 164 -15.10 4.51 2.76
N THR A 165 -15.46 4.79 4.01
CA THR A 165 -14.53 4.64 5.13
C THR A 165 -14.19 3.18 5.37
N TYR A 166 -12.91 2.83 5.33
CA TYR A 166 -12.43 1.48 5.66
C TYR A 166 -11.93 1.38 7.11
N PHE A 167 -11.45 2.50 7.65
CA PHE A 167 -10.87 2.58 8.98
C PHE A 167 -11.51 3.75 9.73
N PRO A 168 -12.56 3.50 10.53
CA PRO A 168 -13.12 4.53 11.39
C PRO A 168 -12.05 4.98 12.39
N LEU A 169 -12.03 6.27 12.71
CA LEU A 169 -11.23 6.75 13.83
C LEU A 169 -11.94 6.32 15.11
N ALA A 170 -11.18 5.91 16.13
CA ALA A 170 -11.75 5.74 17.46
C ALA A 170 -12.18 7.11 18.00
N ASP A 171 -13.40 7.16 18.55
CA ASP A 171 -13.90 8.31 19.32
C ASP A 171 -13.06 8.56 20.58
#